data_AF-A0A502T481-F1
#
_entry.id   AF-A0A502T481-F1
#
_cell.length_a   1.000
_cell.length_b   1.000
_cell.length_c   1.000
_cell.angle_alpha   90.00
_cell.angle_beta   90.00
_cell.angle_gamma   90.00
#
_symmetry.space_group_name_H-M   'P 1'
#
loop_
_entity.id
_entity.type
_entity.pdbx_description
1 polymer ?
#
loop_
_entity_poly.entity_id
_entity_poly.type
_entity_poly.pdbx_seq_one_letter_code
_entity_poly.pdbx_strand_id
1 'polypeptide(L)' 'MGKGLIVAAIVAALAGCTTGRGSFCAVAPPMRLSASAVDALSDQEARALLAHNRKGEKLCGWRP' A
#
# COMPACT_ATOMS: atom_id res chain seq x y z
N MET A 1 -26.62 -30.34 -11.79
CA MET A 1 -25.76 -29.43 -12.58
C MET A 1 -25.75 -27.99 -12.06
N GLY A 2 -26.89 -27.35 -11.73
CA GLY A 2 -26.90 -25.92 -11.39
C GLY A 2 -26.31 -25.51 -10.03
N LYS A 3 -26.38 -26.36 -9.00
CA LYS A 3 -25.92 -26.01 -7.64
C LYS A 3 -24.41 -25.75 -7.55
N GLY A 4 -23.60 -26.55 -8.27
CA GLY A 4 -22.14 -26.35 -8.31
C GLY A 4 -21.74 -25.06 -9.03
N LEU A 5 -22.50 -24.66 -10.05
CA LEU A 5 -22.27 -23.43 -10.80
C LEU A 5 -22.57 -22.17 -9.95
N ILE A 6 -23.62 -22.22 -9.13
CA ILE A 6 -23.98 -21.13 -8.22
C ILE A 6 -22.91 -20.96 -7.13
N VAL A 7 -22.43 -22.06 -6.54
CA VAL A 7 -21.36 -22.01 -5.53
C VAL A 7 -20.07 -21.47 -6.15
N ALA A 8 -19.70 -21.92 -7.35
CA ALA A 8 -18.51 -21.42 -8.05
C ALA A 8 -18.61 -19.91 -8.36
N ALA A 9 -19.78 -19.42 -8.77
CA ALA A 9 -20.02 -18.01 -9.04
C ALA A 9 -19.90 -17.14 -7.78
N ILE A 10 -20.42 -17.62 -6.64
CA ILE A 10 -20.32 -16.92 -5.36
C ILE A 10 -18.86 -16.84 -4.87
N VAL A 11 -18.11 -17.93 -4.99
CA VAL A 11 -16.69 -17.95 -4.60
C VAL A 11 -15.85 -17.02 -5.48
N ALA A 12 -16.10 -16.99 -6.79
CA ALA A 12 -15.40 -16.09 -7.71
C ALA A 12 -15.71 -14.61 -7.43
N ALA A 13 -16.97 -14.28 -7.09
CA ALA A 13 -17.37 -12.92 -6.74
C ALA A 13 -16.71 -12.44 -5.43
N LEU A 14 -16.58 -13.32 -4.42
CA LEU A 14 -15.95 -12.99 -3.13
C LEU A 14 -14.43 -12.83 -3.23
N ALA A 15 -13.76 -13.55 -4.14
CA ALA A 15 -12.34 -13.38 -4.42
C ALA A 15 -12.02 -12.01 -5.06
N GLY A 16 -12.97 -11.39 -5.78
CA GLY A 16 -12.79 -10.06 -6.36
C GLY A 16 -12.80 -8.90 -5.35
N CYS A 17 -13.35 -9.10 -4.15
CA CYS A 17 -13.32 -8.08 -3.10
C CYS A 17 -11.95 -7.96 -2.41
N THR A 18 -11.07 -8.96 -2.52
CA THR A 18 -9.70 -8.86 -2.00
C THR A 18 -8.73 -8.17 -2.97
N THR A 19 -9.16 -7.90 -4.22
CA THR A 19 -8.33 -7.27 -5.26
C THR A 19 -8.58 -5.76 -5.40
N GLY A 20 -9.01 -5.09 -4.33
CA GLY A 20 -9.30 -3.65 -4.35
C GLY A 20 -8.03 -2.78 -4.38
N ARG A 21 -7.45 -2.57 -5.57
CA ARG A 21 -6.20 -1.80 -5.82
C ARG A 21 -4.99 -2.38 -5.08
N GLY A 22 -3.81 -2.30 -5.70
CA GLY A 22 -2.59 -2.90 -5.14
C GLY A 22 -2.39 -2.50 -3.68
N SER A 23 -1.95 -3.44 -2.85
CA SER A 23 -1.60 -3.17 -1.46
C SER A 23 -0.68 -1.94 -1.40
N PHE A 24 -0.67 -1.21 -0.28
CA PHE A 24 0.20 -0.03 -0.12
C PHE A 24 1.63 -0.26 -0.66
N CYS A 25 2.19 -1.46 -0.43
CA CYS A 25 3.50 -1.87 -0.90
C CYS A 25 3.66 -1.99 -2.43
N ALA A 26 2.57 -2.27 -3.14
CA ALA A 26 2.57 -2.43 -4.60
C ALA A 26 2.43 -1.09 -5.33
N VAL A 27 1.81 -0.08 -4.69
CA VAL A 27 1.47 1.20 -5.34
C VAL A 27 2.32 2.37 -4.86
N ALA A 28 2.99 2.24 -3.71
CA ALA A 28 3.86 3.27 -3.17
C ALA A 28 5.28 2.72 -3.00
N PRO A 29 6.32 3.41 -3.49
CA PRO A 29 7.71 3.13 -3.13
C PRO A 29 8.16 3.93 -1.88
N PRO A 30 9.32 3.59 -1.28
CA PRO A 30 9.97 4.42 -0.27
C PRO A 30 10.31 5.82 -0.84
N MET A 31 10.10 6.87 -0.05
CA MET A 31 10.51 8.23 -0.41
C MET A 31 11.90 8.52 0.12
N ARG A 32 12.88 8.68 -0.77
CA ARG A 32 14.27 9.00 -0.44
C ARG A 32 14.66 10.33 -1.07
N LEU A 33 14.76 11.36 -0.23
CA LEU A 33 15.11 12.72 -0.64
C LEU A 33 16.61 12.96 -0.49
N SER A 34 17.15 13.91 -1.26
CA SER A 34 18.49 14.46 -0.98
C SER A 34 18.47 15.26 0.33
N ALA A 35 19.64 15.45 0.95
CA ALA A 35 19.76 16.27 2.15
C ALA A 35 19.17 17.68 1.94
N SER A 36 19.51 18.33 0.83
CA SER A 36 18.97 19.65 0.47
C SER A 36 17.45 19.70 0.33
N ALA A 37 16.83 18.60 -0.12
CA ALA A 37 15.37 18.52 -0.23
C ALA A 37 14.71 18.26 1.12
N VAL A 38 15.39 17.55 2.04
CA VAL A 38 14.93 17.38 3.43
C VAL A 38 14.96 18.72 4.16
N ASP A 39 16.03 19.51 3.99
CA ASP A 39 16.18 20.82 4.64
C ASP A 39 15.12 21.84 4.19
N ALA A 40 14.54 21.63 3.01
CA ALA A 40 13.49 22.49 2.45
C ALA A 40 12.07 22.12 2.90
N LEU A 41 11.88 20.99 3.61
CA LEU A 41 10.57 20.56 4.06
C LEU A 41 10.07 21.44 5.21
N SER A 42 8.78 21.79 5.17
CA SER A 42 8.09 22.23 6.38
C SER A 42 7.95 21.07 7.37
N ASP A 43 7.75 21.41 8.64
CA ASP A 43 7.48 20.42 9.70
C ASP A 43 6.31 19.49 9.37
N GLN A 44 5.28 20.00 8.69
CA GLN A 44 4.12 19.19 8.31
C GLN A 44 4.50 18.16 7.25
N GLU A 45 5.25 18.57 6.22
CA GLU A 45 5.70 17.69 5.13
C GLU A 45 6.67 16.63 5.66
N ALA A 46 7.62 17.02 6.51
CA ALA A 46 8.55 16.11 7.16
C ALA A 46 7.81 15.02 7.96
N ARG A 47 6.79 15.40 8.74
CA ARG A 47 5.94 14.44 9.47
C ARG A 47 5.20 13.49 8.54
N ALA A 48 4.62 14.00 7.45
CA ALA A 48 3.89 13.18 6.49
C ALA A 48 4.81 12.17 5.79
N LEU A 49 5.97 12.62 5.32
CA LEU A 49 6.96 11.77 4.65
C LEU A 49 7.52 10.70 5.59
N LEU A 50 7.81 11.07 6.84
CA LEU A 50 8.26 10.12 7.84
C LEU A 50 7.18 9.07 8.16
N ALA A 51 5.91 9.47 8.26
CA ALA A 51 4.80 8.56 8.48
C ALA A 51 4.63 7.58 7.30
N HIS A 52 4.78 8.05 6.07
CA HIS A 52 4.77 7.22 4.86
C HIS A 52 5.85 6.14 4.90
N ASN A 53 7.10 6.54 5.11
CA ASN A 53 8.23 5.60 5.12
C ASN A 53 8.13 4.59 6.27
N ARG A 54 7.74 5.02 7.48
CA ARG A 54 7.51 4.12 8.63
C ARG A 54 6.38 3.12 8.39
N LYS A 55 5.33 3.52 7.65
CA LYS A 55 4.28 2.57 7.25
C LYS A 55 4.84 1.48 6.36
N GLY A 56 5.67 1.82 5.39
CA GLY A 56 6.30 0.82 4.51
C GLY A 56 7.37 -0.01 5.19
N GLU A 57 8.10 0.52 6.18
CA GLU A 57 8.97 -0.28 7.04
C GLU A 57 8.16 -1.38 7.74
N LYS A 58 7.04 -1.00 8.38
CA LYS A 58 6.18 -1.94 9.12
C LYS A 58 5.44 -2.95 8.25
N LEU A 59 4.94 -2.53 7.08
CA LEU A 59 4.05 -3.35 6.25
C LEU A 59 4.73 -4.02 5.07
N CYS A 60 5.84 -3.46 4.59
CA CYS A 60 6.46 -3.81 3.31
C CYS A 60 7.94 -4.20 3.43
N GLY A 61 8.51 -4.16 4.64
CA GLY A 61 9.93 -4.48 4.86
C GLY A 61 10.90 -3.44 4.28
N TRP A 62 10.44 -2.20 4.07
CA TRP A 62 11.34 -1.13 3.63
C TRP A 62 12.39 -0.85 4.68
N ARG A 63 13.63 -0.66 4.24
CA ARG A 63 14.72 -0.27 5.12
C ARG A 63 14.67 1.25 5.34
N PRO A 64 15.13 1.75 6.50
CA PRO A 64 15.35 3.18 6.74
C PRO A 64 16.40 3.80 5.80
#